data_AF-A0A950H2V9-F1
#
_entry.id   AF-A0A950H2V9-F1
#
_cell.length_a   1.000
_cell.length_b   1.000
_cell.length_c   1.000
_cell.angle_alpha   90.00
_cell.angle_beta   90.00
_cell.angle_gamma   90.00
#
_symmetry.space_group_name_H-M   'P 1'
#
loop_
_entity.id
_entity.type
_entity.pdbx_description
1 polymer ?
#
loop_
_entity_poly.entity_id
_entity_poly.type
_entity_poly.pdbx_seq_one_letter_code
_entity_poly.pdbx_strand_id
1 'polypeptide(L)' 'MGHYIPHTTDEIEAMLAFLGLSSLDELFAVIPEAIRLQGALELADGVGEPDVLARFEDLGTRNRARVDQMVCFAGG' A
#
# COMPACT_ATOMS: atom_id res chain seq x y z
N MET A 1 10.40 -6.47 10.12
CA MET A 1 9.67 -6.30 8.84
C MET A 1 8.27 -5.86 9.19
N GLY A 2 7.92 -4.59 8.96
CA GLY A 2 6.60 -4.06 9.32
C GLY A 2 5.56 -4.52 8.33
N HIS A 3 4.58 -5.30 8.76
CA HIS A 3 3.42 -5.62 7.94
C HIS A 3 2.42 -4.46 8.07
N TYR A 4 2.01 -3.86 6.96
CA TYR A 4 1.06 -2.74 6.99
C TYR A 4 -0.38 -3.19 7.28
N ILE A 5 -0.67 -4.49 7.17
CA ILE A 5 -1.98 -5.04 7.54
C ILE A 5 -1.91 -5.41 9.02
N PRO A 6 -2.80 -4.86 9.86
CA PRO A 6 -2.74 -5.02 11.30
C PRO A 6 -3.26 -6.38 11.78
N HIS A 7 -3.97 -7.12 10.92
CA HIS A 7 -4.64 -8.37 11.27
C HIS A 7 -4.01 -9.58 10.59
N THR A 8 -3.92 -10.67 11.35
CA THR A 8 -3.59 -12.00 10.80
C THR A 8 -4.82 -12.65 10.19
N THR A 9 -4.63 -13.74 9.44
CA THR A 9 -5.74 -14.54 8.90
C THR A 9 -6.66 -15.04 10.01
N ASP A 10 -6.09 -15.58 11.10
CA ASP A 10 -6.85 -16.11 12.25
C ASP A 10 -7.71 -15.02 12.93
N GLU A 11 -7.17 -13.80 13.04
CA GLU A 11 -7.91 -12.67 13.59
C GLU A 11 -9.06 -12.25 12.68
N ILE A 12 -8.84 -12.22 11.35
CA ILE A 12 -9.90 -11.94 10.37
C ILE A 12 -11.01 -13.00 10.47
N GLU A 13 -10.66 -14.28 10.55
CA GLU A 13 -11.62 -15.38 10.70
C GLU A 13 -12.44 -15.25 11.99
N ALA A 14 -11.79 -14.92 13.12
CA ALA A 14 -12.47 -14.70 14.39
C ALA A 14 -13.45 -13.51 14.34
N MET A 15 -13.06 -12.42 13.68
CA MET A 15 -13.92 -11.25 13.49
C MET A 15 -15.13 -11.55 12.59
N LEU A 16 -14.93 -12.28 11.49
CA LEU A 16 -16.02 -12.71 10.61
C LEU A 16 -16.99 -13.64 11.34
N ALA A 17 -16.47 -14.63 12.08
CA ALA A 17 -17.28 -15.55 12.87
C ALA A 17 -18.10 -14.82 13.94
N PHE A 18 -17.53 -13.81 14.62
CA PHE A 18 -18.24 -12.96 15.58
C PHE A 18 -19.43 -12.21 14.93
N LEU A 19 -19.26 -11.79 13.67
CA LEU A 19 -20.31 -11.13 12.89
C LEU A 19 -21.31 -12.13 12.26
N GLY A 20 -21.06 -13.44 12.36
CA GLY A 20 -21.85 -14.48 11.71
C GLY A 20 -21.65 -14.56 10.19
N LEU A 21 -20.52 -14.07 9.69
CA LEU A 21 -20.16 -14.06 8.28
C LEU A 21 -19.17 -15.19 7.94
N SER A 22 -19.24 -15.70 6.72
CA SER A 22 -18.37 -16.78 6.23
C SER A 22 -17.16 -16.27 5.41
N SER A 23 -17.19 -15.01 4.96
CA SER A 23 -16.16 -14.45 4.09
C SER A 23 -16.10 -12.91 4.12
N LEU A 24 -15.01 -12.35 3.61
CA LEU A 24 -14.90 -10.91 3.36
C LEU A 24 -15.89 -10.42 2.29
N ASP A 25 -16.25 -11.26 1.32
CA ASP A 25 -17.21 -10.90 0.28
C ASP A 25 -18.60 -10.60 0.86
N GLU A 26 -19.02 -11.39 1.87
CA GLU A 26 -20.25 -11.12 2.62
C GLU A 26 -20.16 -9.81 3.41
N LEU A 27 -19.01 -9.51 4.01
CA LEU A 27 -18.78 -8.25 4.72
C LEU A 27 -18.94 -7.04 3.78
N PHE A 28 -18.43 -7.14 2.55
CA PHE A 28 -18.52 -6.07 1.56
C PHE A 28 -19.83 -6.08 0.74
N ALA A 29 -20.77 -7.00 1.02
CA ALA A 29 -22.04 -7.12 0.30
C ALA A 29 -22.88 -5.83 0.29
N VAL A 30 -22.70 -4.97 1.31
CA VAL A 30 -23.38 -3.68 1.46
C VAL A 30 -23.04 -2.68 0.36
N ILE A 31 -21.89 -2.81 -0.30
CA ILE A 31 -21.48 -1.92 -1.39
C ILE A 31 -22.23 -2.33 -2.66
N PRO A 32 -23.04 -1.49 -3.32
CA PRO A 32 -23.76 -1.90 -4.53
C PRO A 32 -22.82 -2.35 -5.65
N GLU A 33 -23.10 -3.48 -6.30
CA GLU A 33 -22.27 -4.05 -7.36
C GLU A 33 -22.02 -3.06 -8.52
N ALA A 34 -23.03 -2.25 -8.85
CA ALA A 34 -22.96 -1.25 -9.90
C ALA A 34 -21.87 -0.18 -9.72
N ILE A 35 -21.35 -0.02 -8.50
CA ILE A 35 -20.27 0.93 -8.18
C ILE A 35 -19.00 0.24 -7.70
N ARG A 36 -18.97 -1.11 -7.65
CA ARG A 36 -17.76 -1.86 -7.34
C ARG A 36 -16.84 -1.86 -8.55
N LEU A 37 -15.54 -1.83 -8.28
CA LEU A 37 -14.52 -2.03 -9.30
C LEU A 37 -14.66 -3.46 -9.86
N GLN A 38 -14.79 -3.59 -11.19
CA GLN A 38 -15.07 -4.86 -11.88
C GLN A 38 -13.80 -5.67 -12.18
N GLY A 39 -12.64 -5.22 -11.71
CA GLY A 39 -11.34 -5.84 -11.96
C GLY A 39 -10.31 -5.38 -10.95
N ALA A 40 -9.07 -5.84 -11.13
CA ALA A 40 -7.96 -5.35 -10.34
C ALA A 40 -7.64 -3.88 -10.68
N LEU A 41 -7.00 -3.18 -9.75
CA LEU A 41 -6.41 -1.88 -10.05
C LEU A 41 -5.30 -2.06 -11.10
N GLU A 42 -5.24 -1.16 -12.07
CA GLU A 42 -4.15 -1.10 -13.06
C GLU A 42 -2.89 -0.51 -12.43
N LEU A 43 -2.25 -1.30 -11.56
CA LEU A 43 -1.03 -0.94 -10.85
C LEU A 43 0.07 -1.97 -11.12
N ALA A 44 1.33 -1.52 -11.00
CA ALA A 44 2.47 -2.44 -11.01
C ALA A 44 2.45 -3.34 -9.78
N ASP A 45 3.09 -4.52 -9.90
CA ASP A 45 3.23 -5.45 -8.79
C ASP A 45 3.94 -4.81 -7.59
N GLY A 46 3.53 -5.25 -6.40
CA GLY A 46 4.21 -4.88 -5.16
C GLY A 46 5.65 -5.41 -5.16
N VAL A 47 6.59 -4.58 -4.71
CA VAL A 47 8.01 -4.97 -4.55
C VAL A 47 8.41 -4.85 -3.09
N GLY A 48 9.48 -5.55 -2.69
CA GLY A 48 9.94 -5.55 -1.30
C GLY A 48 10.42 -4.17 -0.85
N GLU A 49 10.36 -3.90 0.46
CA GLU A 49 10.85 -2.66 1.07
C GLU A 49 12.25 -2.23 0.61
N PRO A 50 13.29 -3.11 0.55
CA PRO A 50 14.61 -2.70 0.06
C PRO A 50 14.60 -2.32 -1.42
N ASP A 51 13.78 -2.99 -2.25
CA ASP A 51 13.68 -2.70 -3.68
C ASP A 51 12.95 -1.38 -3.93
N VAL A 52 11.92 -1.09 -3.12
CA VAL A 52 11.27 0.23 -3.12
C VAL A 52 12.31 1.30 -2.80
N LEU A 53 13.08 1.13 -1.73
CA LEU A 53 14.08 2.12 -1.32
C LEU A 53 15.11 2.36 -2.44
N ALA A 54 15.68 1.30 -3.00
CA ALA A 54 16.65 1.40 -4.10
C ALA A 54 16.06 2.13 -5.33
N ARG A 55 14.79 1.84 -5.67
CA ARG A 55 14.11 2.53 -6.78
C ARG A 55 13.89 4.02 -6.49
N PHE A 56 13.53 4.38 -5.26
CA PHE A 56 13.38 5.79 -4.88
C PHE A 56 14.73 6.52 -4.84
N GLU A 57 15.79 5.83 -4.43
CA GLU A 57 17.16 6.37 -4.50
C GLU A 57 17.57 6.66 -5.95
N ASP A 58 17.35 5.72 -6.87
CA ASP A 58 17.62 5.90 -8.30
C ASP A 58 16.83 7.07 -8.90
N LEU A 59 15.52 7.12 -8.66
CA LEU A 59 14.67 8.24 -9.10
C LEU A 59 15.18 9.59 -8.57
N GLY A 60 15.67 9.61 -7.33
CA GLY A 60 16.23 10.79 -6.70
C GLY A 60 17.49 11.33 -7.39
N THR A 61 18.27 10.51 -8.10
CA THR A 61 19.48 10.95 -8.82
C THR A 61 19.19 11.95 -9.94
N ARG A 62 17.93 11.98 -10.41
CA ARG A 62 17.48 12.94 -11.43
C ARG A 62 17.30 14.36 -10.89
N ASN A 63 17.27 14.53 -9.57
CA ASN A 63 17.14 15.84 -8.94
C ASN A 63 18.50 16.51 -8.82
N ARG A 64 18.71 17.61 -9.54
CA ARG A 64 19.98 18.38 -9.47
C ARG A 64 20.20 19.03 -8.11
N ALA A 65 19.13 19.39 -7.42
CA ALA A 65 19.16 20.03 -6.10
C ALA A 65 19.03 19.00 -4.95
N ARG A 66 19.56 17.78 -5.13
CA ARG A 66 19.54 16.75 -4.09
C ARG A 66 20.43 17.19 -2.92
N VAL A 67 19.92 17.06 -1.70
CA VAL A 67 20.60 17.60 -0.49
C VAL A 67 21.95 16.95 -0.20
N ASP A 68 22.16 15.71 -0.63
CA ASP A 68 23.42 14.96 -0.56
C ASP A 68 24.42 15.36 -1.66
N GLN A 69 23.99 16.06 -2.71
CA GLN A 69 24.81 16.41 -3.88
C GLN A 69 25.02 17.92 -4.07
N MET A 70 24.17 18.76 -3.48
CA MET A 70 24.23 20.21 -3.64
C MET A 70 24.15 20.90 -2.29
N VAL A 71 25.20 21.67 -1.95
CA VAL A 71 25.14 22.64 -0.86
C VAL A 71 24.45 23.91 -1.38
N CYS A 72 23.34 24.30 -0.74
CA CYS A 72 22.54 25.46 -1.14
C CYS A 72 22.77 26.63 -0.18
N PHE A 73 23.11 27.81 -0.71
CA PHE A 73 23.24 29.06 0.05
C PHE A 73 22.21 30.11 -0.38
N ALA A 74 21.08 29.69 -0.96
CA ALA A 74 20.06 30.61 -1.45
C ALA A 74 19.41 31.47 -0.34
N GLY A 75 19.58 31.11 0.93
CA GLY A 75 18.93 31.78 2.06
C GLY A 75 17.42 31.49 2.11
N GLY A 76 16.64 32.43 2.66
CA GLY A 76 15.17 32.34 2.81
C GLY A 76 14.72 31.78 4.14
#